data_AF-A0A533V5G7-F1
#
_entry.id   AF-A0A533V5G7-F1
#
_cell.length_a   1.000
_cell.length_b   1.000
_cell.length_c   1.000
_cell.angle_alpha   90.00
_cell.angle_beta   90.00
_cell.angle_gamma   90.00
#
_symmetry.space_group_name_H-M   'P 1'
#
loop_
_entity.id
_entity.type
_entity.pdbx_description
1 polymer ?
#
loop_
_entity_poly.entity_id
_entity_poly.type
_entity_poly.pdbx_seq_one_letter_code
_entity_poly.pdbx_strand_id
1 'polypeptide(L)'
;MRSIIPNVVAQRPQFTCPFCGKGFNQKSRLQRHTETAHPPSAPSAADLQRALKGIRYPKTKEELSQFATQRTSATSSDLLNLINSLPKRSYRDSAEVAIALGELKSGKRPRNAVRVASLETPSKKGGRSALKSRKISASGIAKALKGINFPNSKRGIIRHVRKQHDSKKEKIISVLRRISDKKYENLVQVEKEVGKVK
;
A
#
# COMPACT_ATOMS: atom_id res chain seq x y z
N MET A 1 51.77 15.73 -57.98
CA MET A 1 51.02 15.77 -56.70
C MET A 1 49.53 15.59 -57.01
N ARG A 2 48.97 14.39 -56.83
CA ARG A 2 47.54 14.13 -57.03
C ARG A 2 46.88 14.00 -55.67
N SER A 3 46.20 15.06 -55.23
CA SER A 3 45.42 15.06 -53.99
C SER A 3 44.14 14.27 -54.22
N ILE A 4 44.03 13.10 -53.57
CA ILE A 4 42.81 12.31 -53.51
C ILE A 4 41.93 12.95 -52.44
N ILE A 5 40.86 13.64 -52.85
CA ILE A 5 39.84 14.14 -51.93
C ILE A 5 38.96 12.94 -51.54
N PRO A 6 38.87 12.54 -50.26
CA PRO A 6 37.94 11.50 -49.86
C PRO A 6 36.50 12.04 -50.00
N ASN A 7 35.74 11.43 -50.91
CA ASN A 7 34.31 11.66 -51.05
C ASN A 7 33.60 11.08 -49.82
N VAL A 8 33.46 11.91 -48.78
CA VAL A 8 32.67 11.57 -47.59
C VAL A 8 31.21 11.81 -47.95
N VAL A 9 30.54 10.77 -48.42
CA VAL A 9 29.08 10.75 -48.54
C VAL A 9 28.50 10.94 -47.14
N ALA A 10 28.15 12.18 -46.80
CA ALA A 10 27.44 12.52 -45.58
C ALA A 10 26.02 11.94 -45.67
N GLN A 11 25.87 10.68 -45.26
CA GLN A 11 24.57 10.01 -45.20
C GLN A 11 23.66 10.81 -44.25
N ARG A 12 22.63 11.46 -44.80
CA ARG A 12 21.61 12.12 -43.99
C ARG A 12 21.00 11.07 -43.05
N PRO A 13 20.90 11.33 -41.74
CA PRO A 13 20.34 10.37 -40.80
C PRO A 13 18.88 10.13 -41.15
N GLN A 14 18.55 8.92 -41.60
CA GLN A 14 17.18 8.54 -41.97
C GLN A 14 16.31 8.24 -40.75
N PHE A 15 16.90 7.94 -39.60
CA PHE A 15 16.19 7.52 -38.39
C PHE A 15 16.53 8.44 -37.24
N THR A 16 15.56 9.22 -36.76
CA THR A 16 15.73 10.13 -35.63
C THR A 16 15.08 9.58 -34.37
N CYS A 17 15.73 9.77 -33.23
CA CYS A 17 15.17 9.37 -31.95
C CYS A 17 14.06 10.35 -31.53
N PRO A 18 12.83 9.88 -31.23
CA PRO A 18 11.72 10.75 -30.84
C PRO A 18 11.90 11.35 -29.43
N PHE A 19 12.79 10.79 -28.61
CA PHE A 19 12.99 11.21 -27.22
C PHE A 19 14.11 12.25 -27.06
N CYS A 20 15.11 12.27 -27.95
CA CYS A 20 16.26 13.18 -27.85
C CYS A 20 16.72 13.80 -29.18
N GLY A 21 16.08 13.49 -30.29
CA GLY A 21 16.38 14.07 -31.60
C GLY A 21 17.66 13.56 -32.27
N LYS A 22 18.42 12.64 -31.66
CA LYS A 22 19.65 12.08 -32.26
C LYS A 22 19.34 11.35 -33.57
N GLY A 23 20.11 11.65 -34.61
CA GLY A 23 20.01 11.03 -35.93
C GLY A 23 20.90 9.80 -36.08
N PHE A 24 20.36 8.75 -36.69
CA PHE A 24 21.03 7.50 -36.98
C PHE A 24 20.83 7.14 -38.46
N ASN A 25 21.85 6.51 -39.04
CA ASN A 25 21.81 6.06 -40.44
C ASN A 25 21.25 4.63 -40.60
N GLN A 26 20.97 3.93 -39.51
CA GLN A 26 20.44 2.56 -39.52
C GLN A 26 19.41 2.36 -38.40
N LYS A 27 18.33 1.61 -38.68
CA LYS A 27 17.28 1.31 -37.70
C LYS A 27 17.79 0.52 -36.49
N SER A 28 18.71 -0.43 -36.69
CA SER A 28 19.32 -1.23 -35.61
C SER A 28 20.10 -0.36 -34.60
N ARG A 29 20.76 0.71 -35.08
CA ARG A 29 21.47 1.66 -34.23
C ARG A 29 20.53 2.57 -33.46
N LEU A 30 19.47 3.06 -34.11
CA LEU A 30 18.40 3.79 -33.42
C LEU A 30 17.78 2.90 -32.33
N GLN A 31 17.46 1.65 -32.66
CA GLN A 31 16.83 0.72 -31.73
C GLN A 31 17.72 0.44 -30.51
N ARG A 32 18.99 0.10 -30.72
CA ARG A 32 19.95 -0.09 -29.61
C ARG A 32 20.13 1.19 -28.80
N HIS A 33 20.14 2.35 -29.45
CA HIS A 33 20.16 3.64 -28.77
C HIS A 33 18.91 3.85 -27.91
N THR A 34 17.72 3.56 -28.41
CA THR A 34 16.48 3.65 -27.62
C THR A 34 16.51 2.68 -26.46
N GLU A 35 16.95 1.43 -26.66
CA GLU A 35 17.01 0.42 -25.58
C GLU A 35 18.00 0.79 -24.46
N THR A 36 19.14 1.41 -24.81
CA THR A 36 20.21 1.74 -23.85
C THR A 36 20.09 3.12 -23.23
N ALA A 37 19.68 4.13 -24.00
CA ALA A 37 19.60 5.52 -23.56
C ALA A 37 18.19 5.95 -23.15
N HIS A 38 17.16 5.26 -23.65
CA HIS A 38 15.75 5.50 -23.33
C HIS A 38 15.07 4.17 -22.97
N PRO A 39 15.58 3.44 -21.97
CA PRO A 39 14.96 2.17 -21.59
C PRO A 39 13.47 2.40 -21.32
N PRO A 40 12.58 1.51 -21.78
CA PRO A 40 11.15 1.66 -21.54
C PRO A 40 10.95 1.88 -20.05
N SER A 41 10.33 3.01 -19.69
CA SER A 41 10.10 3.40 -18.31
C SER A 41 9.37 2.26 -17.62
N ALA A 42 10.11 1.47 -16.85
CA ALA A 42 9.54 0.31 -16.19
C ALA A 42 8.41 0.82 -15.29
N PRO A 43 7.19 0.32 -15.45
CA PRO A 43 6.05 0.89 -14.75
C PRO A 43 6.29 0.94 -13.25
N SER A 44 5.95 2.08 -12.66
CA SER A 44 6.22 2.37 -11.27
C SER A 44 5.14 1.77 -10.35
N ALA A 45 5.44 1.67 -9.06
CA ALA A 45 4.44 1.37 -8.04
C ALA A 45 3.24 2.33 -8.08
N ALA A 46 3.46 3.58 -8.50
CA ALA A 46 2.42 4.58 -8.63
C ALA A 46 1.48 4.29 -9.82
N ASP A 47 2.02 3.86 -10.96
CA ASP A 47 1.23 3.50 -12.14
C ASP A 47 0.30 2.31 -11.85
N LEU A 48 0.80 1.34 -11.08
CA LEU A 48 0.02 0.20 -10.60
C LEU A 48 -1.08 0.63 -9.63
N GLN A 49 -0.75 1.50 -8.68
CA GLN A 49 -1.74 2.00 -7.74
C GLN A 49 -2.84 2.80 -8.46
N ARG A 50 -2.50 3.51 -9.52
CA ARG A 50 -3.46 4.22 -10.38
C ARG A 50 -4.32 3.24 -11.18
N ALA A 51 -3.73 2.20 -11.75
CA ALA A 51 -4.45 1.16 -12.50
C ALA A 51 -5.40 0.35 -11.60
N LEU A 52 -4.97 0.06 -10.37
CA LEU A 52 -5.71 -0.75 -9.39
C LEU A 52 -6.52 0.11 -8.40
N LYS A 53 -6.70 1.41 -8.69
CA LYS A 53 -7.44 2.32 -7.81
C LYS A 53 -8.92 1.96 -7.74
N GLY A 54 -9.43 1.83 -6.53
CA GLY A 54 -10.85 1.52 -6.27
C GLY A 54 -11.20 0.04 -6.32
N ILE A 55 -10.21 -0.85 -6.50
CA ILE A 55 -10.42 -2.28 -6.35
C ILE A 55 -10.73 -2.60 -4.88
N ARG A 56 -11.80 -3.37 -4.66
CA ARG A 56 -12.08 -3.98 -3.37
C ARG A 56 -11.34 -5.30 -3.27
N TYR A 57 -10.50 -5.40 -2.27
CA TYR A 57 -9.79 -6.63 -1.91
C TYR A 57 -10.60 -7.43 -0.88
N PRO A 58 -10.38 -8.76 -0.74
CA PRO A 58 -9.36 -9.59 -1.39
C PRO A 58 -9.68 -9.94 -2.85
N LYS A 59 -8.65 -10.09 -3.69
CA LYS A 59 -8.76 -10.44 -5.12
C LYS A 59 -7.67 -11.42 -5.56
N THR A 60 -7.98 -12.31 -6.49
CA THR A 60 -6.99 -13.23 -7.08
C THR A 60 -6.19 -12.55 -8.17
N LYS A 61 -5.06 -13.17 -8.55
CA LYS A 61 -4.25 -12.73 -9.69
C LYS A 61 -5.10 -12.57 -10.96
N GLU A 62 -5.98 -13.53 -11.23
CA GLU A 62 -6.81 -13.58 -12.43
C GLU A 62 -7.83 -12.43 -12.42
N GLU A 63 -8.42 -12.12 -11.27
CA GLU A 63 -9.32 -10.98 -11.15
C GLU A 63 -8.57 -9.64 -11.29
N LEU A 64 -7.32 -9.56 -10.82
CA LEU A 64 -6.47 -8.38 -11.00
C LEU A 64 -6.10 -8.17 -12.47
N SER A 65 -5.80 -9.24 -13.22
CA SER A 65 -5.50 -9.14 -14.66
C SER A 65 -6.74 -8.80 -15.48
N GLN A 66 -7.91 -9.37 -15.14
CA GLN A 66 -9.18 -9.01 -15.76
C GLN A 66 -9.52 -7.54 -15.52
N PHE A 67 -9.36 -7.04 -14.29
CA PHE A 67 -9.63 -5.64 -13.97
C PHE A 67 -8.68 -4.69 -14.70
N ALA A 68 -7.39 -5.03 -14.78
CA ALA A 68 -6.41 -4.24 -15.52
C ALA A 68 -6.69 -4.22 -17.03
N THR A 69 -7.18 -5.33 -17.59
CA THR A 69 -7.60 -5.51 -19.00
C THR A 69 -9.00 -4.95 -19.31
N GLN A 70 -9.77 -4.48 -18.32
CA GLN A 70 -11.04 -3.77 -18.57
C GLN A 70 -10.85 -2.25 -18.55
N ARG A 71 -9.78 -1.75 -17.93
CA ARG A 71 -9.47 -0.32 -17.79
C ARG A 71 -8.53 0.23 -18.88
N THR A 72 -8.30 -0.58 -19.91
CA THR A 72 -7.10 -0.67 -20.76
C THR A 72 -6.91 0.38 -21.81
N SER A 73 -7.80 1.36 -21.95
CA SER A 73 -7.52 2.49 -22.85
C SER A 73 -6.36 3.36 -22.34
N ALA A 74 -5.92 3.19 -21.08
CA ALA A 74 -4.87 3.99 -20.44
C ALA A 74 -3.74 3.17 -19.77
N THR A 75 -3.71 1.85 -19.92
CA THR A 75 -2.75 0.97 -19.23
C THR A 75 -1.69 0.48 -20.21
N SER A 76 -0.40 0.65 -19.89
CA SER A 76 0.68 0.16 -20.75
C SER A 76 0.69 -1.37 -20.81
N SER A 77 1.00 -1.94 -21.98
CA SER A 77 1.17 -3.38 -22.19
C SER A 77 2.12 -4.02 -21.17
N ASP A 78 3.16 -3.29 -20.79
CA ASP A 78 4.17 -3.72 -19.83
C ASP A 78 3.58 -3.94 -18.43
N LEU A 79 2.63 -3.10 -18.00
CA LEU A 79 1.91 -3.27 -16.73
C LEU A 79 1.09 -4.56 -16.72
N LEU A 80 0.42 -4.88 -17.82
CA LEU A 80 -0.39 -6.10 -17.94
C LEU A 80 0.51 -7.35 -17.87
N ASN A 81 1.64 -7.32 -18.57
CA ASN A 81 2.62 -8.42 -18.52
C ASN A 81 3.13 -8.64 -17.10
N LEU A 82 3.41 -7.57 -16.36
CA LEU A 82 3.81 -7.61 -14.97
C LEU A 82 2.71 -8.20 -14.06
N ILE A 83 1.46 -7.76 -14.20
CA ILE A 83 0.32 -8.33 -13.45
C ILE A 83 0.14 -9.83 -13.79
N ASN A 84 0.31 -10.22 -15.05
CA ASN A 84 0.23 -11.62 -15.49
C ASN A 84 1.40 -12.47 -15.00
N SER A 85 2.55 -11.86 -14.67
CA SER A 85 3.69 -12.57 -14.07
C SER A 85 3.55 -12.79 -12.55
N LEU A 86 2.54 -12.17 -11.91
CA LEU A 86 2.30 -12.32 -10.47
C LEU A 86 2.06 -13.80 -10.07
N PRO A 87 2.50 -14.21 -8.87
CA PRO A 87 2.15 -15.51 -8.31
C PRO A 87 0.63 -15.72 -8.22
N LYS A 88 0.19 -16.95 -8.50
CA LYS A 88 -1.20 -17.38 -8.31
C LYS A 88 -1.50 -17.45 -6.81
N ARG A 89 -2.04 -16.37 -6.25
CA ARG A 89 -2.52 -16.28 -4.87
C ARG A 89 -3.59 -15.21 -4.73
N SER A 90 -4.30 -15.25 -3.62
CA SER A 90 -5.20 -14.16 -3.23
C SER A 90 -4.38 -13.04 -2.58
N TYR A 91 -4.51 -11.84 -3.15
CA TYR A 91 -3.93 -10.60 -2.63
C TYR A 91 -4.96 -9.89 -1.78
N ARG A 92 -4.58 -9.49 -0.57
CA ARG A 92 -5.49 -8.93 0.43
C ARG A 92 -5.59 -7.41 0.39
N ASP A 93 -4.62 -6.75 -0.23
CA ASP A 93 -4.59 -5.31 -0.43
C ASP A 93 -3.69 -4.92 -1.62
N SER A 94 -3.65 -3.62 -1.92
CA SER A 94 -2.79 -3.07 -2.96
C SER A 94 -1.29 -3.11 -2.59
N ALA A 95 -0.96 -3.13 -1.30
CA ALA A 95 0.43 -3.17 -0.84
C ALA A 95 1.06 -4.55 -1.10
N GLU A 96 0.34 -5.65 -0.87
CA GLU A 96 0.77 -7.01 -1.16
C GLU A 96 1.01 -7.20 -2.67
N VAL A 97 0.17 -6.61 -3.52
CA VAL A 97 0.37 -6.62 -4.98
C VAL A 97 1.65 -5.86 -5.35
N ALA A 98 1.86 -4.67 -4.79
CA ALA A 98 3.07 -3.88 -5.02
C ALA A 98 4.35 -4.58 -4.56
N ILE A 99 4.33 -5.24 -3.39
CA ILE A 99 5.47 -6.02 -2.88
C ILE A 99 5.77 -7.19 -3.82
N ALA A 100 4.74 -7.95 -4.21
CA ALA A 100 4.90 -9.10 -5.08
C ALA A 100 5.50 -8.72 -6.44
N LEU A 101 5.10 -7.58 -6.98
CA LEU A 101 5.64 -7.08 -8.22
C LEU A 101 7.07 -6.54 -8.07
N GLY A 102 7.37 -5.87 -6.97
CA GLY A 102 8.73 -5.43 -6.66
C GLY A 102 9.71 -6.60 -6.54
N GLU A 103 9.26 -7.71 -5.96
CA GLU A 103 10.04 -8.96 -5.88
C GLU A 103 10.32 -9.54 -7.27
N LEU A 104 9.31 -9.60 -8.15
CA LEU A 104 9.45 -10.05 -9.53
C LEU A 104 10.42 -9.18 -10.34
N LYS A 105 10.30 -7.86 -10.23
CA LYS A 105 11.21 -6.92 -10.91
C LYS A 105 12.65 -7.05 -10.41
N SER A 106 12.84 -7.36 -9.14
CA SER A 106 14.17 -7.52 -8.53
C SER A 106 14.80 -8.90 -8.80
N GLY A 107 14.15 -9.77 -9.59
CA GLY A 107 14.61 -11.15 -9.82
C GLY A 107 14.61 -12.01 -8.55
N LYS A 108 13.95 -11.55 -7.46
CA LYS A 108 13.87 -12.29 -6.20
C LYS A 108 12.78 -13.35 -6.34
N ARG A 109 13.04 -14.55 -5.81
CA ARG A 109 12.01 -15.60 -5.72
C ARG A 109 10.79 -15.03 -4.97
N PRO A 110 9.58 -15.08 -5.56
CA PRO A 110 8.40 -14.49 -4.94
C PRO A 110 8.12 -15.17 -3.59
N ARG A 111 7.93 -14.37 -2.55
CA ARG A 111 7.67 -14.92 -1.21
C ARG A 111 6.31 -15.61 -1.19
N ASN A 112 6.23 -16.82 -0.62
CA ASN A 112 4.96 -17.52 -0.39
C ASN A 112 4.06 -16.69 0.55
N ALA A 113 2.74 -16.73 0.35
CA ALA A 113 1.73 -16.04 1.16
C ALA A 113 1.91 -16.23 2.68
N VAL A 114 2.37 -17.41 3.10
CA VAL A 114 2.67 -17.71 4.51
C VAL A 114 3.81 -16.82 5.05
N ARG A 115 4.93 -16.69 4.32
CA ARG A 115 6.05 -15.82 4.72
C ARG A 115 5.68 -14.35 4.70
N VAL A 116 4.83 -13.92 3.77
CA VAL A 116 4.36 -12.53 3.69
C VAL A 116 3.53 -12.19 4.93
N ALA A 117 2.64 -13.09 5.36
CA ALA A 117 1.85 -12.90 6.59
C ALA A 117 2.72 -12.85 7.86
N SER A 118 3.80 -13.63 7.91
CA SER A 118 4.74 -13.63 9.05
C SER A 118 5.65 -12.40 9.10
N LEU A 119 5.92 -11.78 7.95
CA LEU A 119 6.77 -10.59 7.82
C LEU A 119 5.97 -9.26 7.89
N GLU A 120 4.66 -9.30 8.17
CA GLU A 120 3.90 -8.08 8.41
C GLU A 120 4.46 -7.34 9.63
N THR A 121 4.85 -6.08 9.42
CA THR A 121 5.35 -5.22 10.50
C THR A 121 4.31 -5.11 11.62
N PRO A 122 4.70 -5.22 12.91
CA PRO A 122 3.78 -5.17 14.05
C PRO A 122 2.84 -3.95 14.02
N SER A 123 3.32 -2.79 13.56
CA SER A 123 2.52 -1.56 13.45
C SER A 123 1.33 -1.71 12.47
N LYS A 124 1.51 -2.37 11.33
CA LYS A 124 0.43 -2.66 10.37
C LYS A 124 -0.52 -3.74 10.90
N LYS A 125 0.01 -4.77 11.58
CA LYS A 125 -0.79 -5.83 12.23
C LYS A 125 -1.68 -5.25 13.33
N GLY A 126 -1.14 -4.38 14.17
CA GLY A 126 -1.88 -3.68 15.23
C GLY A 126 -3.01 -2.82 14.69
N GLY A 127 -2.73 -2.01 13.65
CA GLY A 127 -3.74 -1.20 12.98
C GLY A 127 -4.87 -2.03 12.36
N ARG A 128 -4.53 -3.16 11.72
CA ARG A 128 -5.53 -4.07 11.12
C ARG A 128 -6.37 -4.82 12.16
N SER A 129 -5.77 -5.29 13.24
CA SER A 129 -6.50 -5.91 14.35
C SER A 129 -7.48 -4.93 15.00
N ALA A 130 -7.10 -3.65 15.10
CA ALA A 130 -7.99 -2.60 15.59
C ALA A 130 -9.22 -2.41 14.68
N LEU A 131 -9.03 -2.43 13.34
CA LEU A 131 -10.13 -2.30 12.36
C LEU A 131 -11.08 -3.50 12.34
N LYS A 132 -10.59 -4.72 12.60
CA LYS A 132 -11.41 -5.94 12.63
C LYS A 132 -12.26 -6.05 13.91
N SER A 133 -11.83 -5.42 15.00
CA SER A 133 -12.59 -5.49 16.25
C SER A 133 -13.78 -4.51 16.20
N ARG A 134 -15.02 -5.02 16.12
CA ARG A 134 -16.25 -4.25 16.40
C ARG A 134 -16.34 -3.75 17.87
N LYS A 135 -15.27 -3.92 18.67
CA LYS A 135 -15.20 -3.63 20.10
C LYS A 135 -14.62 -2.23 20.33
N ILE A 136 -15.17 -1.45 21.27
CA ILE A 136 -14.77 -0.06 21.60
C ILE A 136 -13.25 0.10 21.76
N SER A 137 -12.55 0.76 20.85
CA SER A 137 -11.08 0.89 20.90
C SER A 137 -10.57 1.66 22.13
N ALA A 138 -9.28 1.48 22.46
CA ALA A 138 -8.60 2.27 23.50
C ALA A 138 -8.81 3.78 23.26
N SER A 139 -8.59 4.24 22.03
CA SER A 139 -8.83 5.64 21.62
C SER A 139 -10.27 6.11 21.86
N GLY A 140 -11.26 5.23 21.72
CA GLY A 140 -12.66 5.54 22.03
C GLY A 140 -12.90 5.78 23.51
N ILE A 141 -12.19 5.04 24.37
CA ILE A 141 -12.24 5.20 25.83
C ILE A 141 -11.47 6.46 26.23
N ALA A 142 -10.28 6.69 25.68
CA ALA A 142 -9.52 7.93 25.89
C ALA A 142 -10.35 9.18 25.55
N LYS A 143 -11.09 9.15 24.44
CA LYS A 143 -11.98 10.25 24.06
C LYS A 143 -13.08 10.48 25.09
N ALA A 144 -13.71 9.41 25.57
CA ALA A 144 -14.79 9.50 26.56
C ALA A 144 -14.31 9.90 27.97
N LEU A 145 -13.02 9.71 28.25
CA LEU A 145 -12.37 10.07 29.51
C LEU A 145 -11.56 11.36 29.42
N LYS A 146 -11.65 12.09 28.31
CA LYS A 146 -10.92 13.34 28.12
C LYS A 146 -11.39 14.38 29.15
N GLY A 147 -10.46 14.91 29.94
CA GLY A 147 -10.73 15.93 30.95
C GLY A 147 -11.16 15.39 32.31
N ILE A 148 -11.05 14.08 32.55
CA ILE A 148 -11.21 13.52 33.90
C ILE A 148 -9.93 13.73 34.72
N ASN A 149 -10.09 14.19 35.96
CA ASN A 149 -8.99 14.26 36.90
C ASN A 149 -8.79 12.90 37.57
N PHE A 150 -7.53 12.47 37.65
CA PHE A 150 -7.10 11.29 38.38
C PHE A 150 -6.32 11.71 39.64
N PRO A 151 -6.30 10.90 40.72
CA PRO A 151 -6.83 9.55 40.85
C PRO A 151 -8.37 9.51 40.94
N ASN A 152 -8.98 8.52 40.29
CA ASN A 152 -10.45 8.39 40.24
C ASN A 152 -10.91 6.95 40.42
N SER A 153 -12.11 6.76 40.98
CA SER A 153 -12.71 5.43 41.15
C SER A 153 -13.46 4.99 39.90
N LYS A 154 -13.64 3.68 39.72
CA LYS A 154 -14.51 3.11 38.67
C LYS A 154 -15.86 3.82 38.59
N ARG A 155 -16.49 4.08 39.75
CA ARG A 155 -17.79 4.77 39.84
C ARG A 155 -17.70 6.23 39.35
N GLY A 156 -16.63 6.95 39.69
CA GLY A 156 -16.41 8.32 39.24
C GLY A 156 -16.17 8.42 37.73
N ILE A 157 -15.40 7.47 37.17
CA ILE A 157 -15.18 7.33 35.72
C ILE A 157 -16.51 7.10 34.99
N ILE A 158 -17.34 6.16 35.47
CA ILE A 158 -18.67 5.90 34.89
C ILE A 158 -19.58 7.13 34.96
N ARG A 159 -19.53 7.88 36.07
CA ARG A 159 -20.31 9.12 36.25
C ARG A 159 -19.89 10.20 35.25
N HIS A 160 -18.59 10.33 34.98
CA HIS A 160 -18.08 11.28 33.99
C HIS A 160 -18.57 10.92 32.57
N VAL A 161 -18.44 9.66 32.16
CA VAL A 161 -18.89 9.20 30.84
C VAL A 161 -20.40 9.37 30.66
N ARG A 162 -21.20 9.18 31.72
CA ARG A 162 -22.65 9.42 31.69
C ARG A 162 -23.04 10.87 31.42
N LYS A 163 -22.22 11.82 31.87
CA LYS A 163 -22.44 13.27 31.63
C LYS A 163 -22.11 13.68 30.20
N GLN A 164 -21.36 12.88 29.43
CA GLN A 164 -21.05 13.18 28.04
C GLN A 164 -22.21 12.81 27.10
N HIS A 165 -22.44 13.65 26.11
CA HIS A 165 -23.39 13.40 25.02
C HIS A 165 -22.68 12.70 23.85
N ASP A 166 -22.31 11.43 24.04
CA ASP A 166 -21.76 10.58 22.97
C ASP A 166 -22.70 9.40 22.68
N SER A 167 -22.99 9.13 21.40
CA SER A 167 -23.80 7.98 20.97
C SER A 167 -23.20 6.63 21.38
N LYS A 168 -21.90 6.59 21.69
CA LYS A 168 -21.18 5.38 22.14
C LYS A 168 -21.13 5.23 23.67
N LYS A 169 -21.70 6.16 24.44
CA LYS A 169 -21.60 6.19 25.91
C LYS A 169 -22.10 4.92 26.58
N GLU A 170 -23.23 4.36 26.16
CA GLU A 170 -23.81 3.15 26.77
C GLU A 170 -22.92 1.92 26.57
N LYS A 171 -22.31 1.82 25.38
CA LYS A 171 -21.35 0.76 25.06
C LYS A 171 -20.07 0.91 25.88
N ILE A 172 -19.61 2.14 26.12
CA ILE A 172 -18.43 2.39 26.96
C ILE A 172 -18.74 2.08 28.43
N ILE A 173 -19.91 2.47 28.93
CA ILE A 173 -20.36 2.18 30.30
C ILE A 173 -20.47 0.68 30.55
N SER A 174 -20.99 -0.10 29.59
CA SER A 174 -21.09 -1.56 29.76
C SER A 174 -19.73 -2.23 29.89
N VAL A 175 -18.71 -1.73 29.16
CA VAL A 175 -17.33 -2.20 29.29
C VAL A 175 -16.69 -1.73 30.61
N LEU A 176 -16.87 -0.47 30.99
CA LEU A 176 -16.37 0.07 32.26
C LEU A 176 -17.03 -0.60 33.48
N ARG A 177 -18.21 -1.20 33.35
CA ARG A 177 -18.81 -2.00 34.45
C ARG A 177 -18.08 -3.32 34.69
N ARG A 178 -17.37 -3.85 33.70
CA ARG A 178 -16.66 -5.14 33.78
C ARG A 178 -15.25 -5.03 34.39
N ILE A 179 -14.68 -3.83 34.46
CA ILE A 179 -13.35 -3.63 35.08
C ILE A 179 -13.42 -3.76 36.60
N SER A 180 -12.28 -4.06 37.24
CA SER A 180 -12.15 -4.16 38.70
C SER A 180 -12.51 -2.84 39.39
N ASP A 181 -13.15 -2.93 40.56
CA ASP A 181 -13.49 -1.76 41.38
C ASP A 181 -12.27 -1.33 42.21
N LYS A 182 -11.39 -0.55 41.58
CA LYS A 182 -10.17 0.01 42.19
C LYS A 182 -10.04 1.49 41.86
N LYS A 183 -9.16 2.19 42.60
CA LYS A 183 -8.72 3.53 42.24
C LYS A 183 -7.73 3.44 41.07
N TYR A 184 -7.98 4.23 40.05
CA TYR A 184 -7.12 4.36 38.88
C TYR A 184 -6.36 5.68 39.01
N GLU A 185 -5.04 5.65 38.86
CA GLU A 185 -4.17 6.82 39.00
C GLU A 185 -4.01 7.62 37.72
N ASN A 186 -4.26 6.99 36.58
CA ASN A 186 -4.16 7.63 35.28
C ASN A 186 -5.04 6.93 34.24
N LEU A 187 -5.18 7.58 33.09
CA LEU A 187 -5.95 7.06 31.94
C LEU A 187 -5.39 5.71 31.44
N VAL A 188 -4.06 5.56 31.43
CA VAL A 188 -3.38 4.37 30.92
C VAL A 188 -3.75 3.12 31.72
N GLN A 189 -3.85 3.22 33.05
CA GLN A 189 -4.30 2.12 33.90
C GLN A 189 -5.72 1.70 33.57
N VAL A 190 -6.62 2.65 33.28
CA VAL A 190 -8.00 2.35 32.88
C VAL A 190 -8.03 1.63 31.53
N GLU A 191 -7.30 2.12 30.54
CA GLU A 191 -7.24 1.52 29.20
C GLU A 191 -6.68 0.09 29.24
N LYS A 192 -5.63 -0.14 30.02
CA LYS A 192 -5.02 -1.47 30.19
C LYS A 192 -6.03 -2.46 30.76
N GLU A 193 -6.81 -2.03 31.74
CA GLU A 193 -7.80 -2.89 32.39
C GLU A 193 -9.04 -3.13 31.53
N VAL A 194 -9.45 -2.13 30.75
CA VAL A 194 -10.46 -2.33 29.71
C VAL A 194 -9.97 -3.31 28.64
N GLY A 195 -8.69 -3.28 28.28
CA GLY A 195 -8.08 -4.23 27.36
C GLY A 195 -8.13 -5.68 27.84
N LYS A 196 -8.02 -5.91 29.15
CA LYS A 196 -8.07 -7.26 29.76
C LYS A 196 -9.47 -7.87 29.81
N VAL A 197 -10.52 -7.05 29.94
CA VAL A 197 -11.92 -7.51 30.04
C VAL A 197 -12.61 -7.66 28.67
N LYS A 198 -11.85 -7.52 27.59
CA LYS A 198 -12.36 -7.36 26.23
C LYS A 198 -12.35 -8.63 25.42
#